data_AF-A0A166TWE1-F1
#
_entry.id   AF-A0A166TWE1-F1
#
_cell.length_a   1.000
_cell.length_b   1.000
_cell.length_c   1.000
_cell.angle_alpha   90.00
_cell.angle_beta   90.00
_cell.angle_gamma   90.00
#
_symmetry.space_group_name_H-M   'P 1'
#
loop_
_entity.id
_entity.type
_entity.pdbx_description
1 polymer ?
#
loop_
_entity_poly.entity_id
_entity_poly.type
_entity_poly.pdbx_seq_one_letter_code
_entity_poly.pdbx_strand_id
1 'polypeptide(L)'
;MSESEVATMAEYDLSKTIIPYLDRHLAFPLLNHLAELAIFPVADVQAAQYELAKGTNMVDYAVSMFEELNPDTPVPDEAGQGAESAVSKRQLQRTSSFLLSSSRNPDMKLTFHLS
;
A
#
# COMPACT_ATOMS: atom_id res chain seq x y z
N MET A 1 7.38 11.37 -26.42
CA MET A 1 6.18 12.20 -26.62
C MET A 1 6.61 13.63 -26.90
N SER A 2 5.84 14.35 -27.70
CA SER A 2 6.06 15.79 -27.87
C SER A 2 5.58 16.54 -26.61
N GLU A 3 6.16 17.70 -26.32
CA GLU A 3 5.80 18.51 -25.16
C GLU A 3 4.31 18.93 -25.18
N SER A 4 3.76 19.13 -26.38
CA SER A 4 2.32 19.37 -26.60
C SER A 4 1.44 18.18 -26.26
N GLU A 5 1.90 16.96 -26.52
CA GLU A 5 1.14 15.72 -26.27
C GLU A 5 1.10 15.41 -24.77
N VAL A 6 2.20 15.65 -24.06
CA VAL A 6 2.27 15.58 -22.59
C VAL A 6 1.29 16.55 -21.94
N ALA A 7 1.23 17.79 -22.44
CA ALA A 7 0.28 18.79 -21.94
C ALA A 7 -1.19 18.35 -22.14
N THR A 8 -1.53 17.80 -23.31
CA THR A 8 -2.89 17.28 -23.54
C THR A 8 -3.22 16.10 -22.64
N MET A 9 -2.29 15.18 -22.40
CA MET A 9 -2.53 14.05 -21.50
C MET A 9 -2.71 14.49 -20.05
N ALA A 10 -1.92 15.46 -19.58
CA ALA A 10 -2.06 16.02 -18.24
C ALA A 10 -3.38 16.78 -18.05
N GLU A 11 -3.91 17.41 -19.11
CA GLU A 11 -5.22 18.10 -19.08
C GLU A 11 -6.40 17.14 -18.93
N TYR A 12 -6.34 15.97 -19.56
CA TYR A 12 -7.38 14.93 -19.47
C TYR A 12 -7.13 13.90 -18.36
N ASP A 13 -6.09 14.06 -17.54
CA ASP A 13 -5.78 13.15 -16.44
C ASP A 13 -6.84 13.23 -15.33
N LEU A 14 -7.47 12.09 -15.04
CA LEU A 14 -8.47 11.95 -13.97
C LEU A 14 -7.88 11.39 -12.68
N SER A 15 -6.58 11.09 -12.63
CA SER A 15 -5.95 10.41 -11.52
C SER A 15 -6.15 11.15 -10.20
N LYS A 16 -6.05 12.48 -10.21
CA LYS A 16 -6.34 13.33 -9.03
C LYS A 16 -7.76 13.18 -8.48
N THR A 17 -8.72 12.87 -9.36
CA THR A 17 -10.13 12.68 -8.99
C THR A 17 -10.39 11.26 -8.52
N ILE A 18 -9.76 10.26 -9.15
CA ILE A 18 -10.03 8.84 -8.89
C ILE A 18 -9.26 8.32 -7.66
N ILE A 19 -8.00 8.72 -7.49
CA ILE A 19 -7.11 8.22 -6.41
C ILE A 19 -7.75 8.31 -5.01
N PRO A 20 -8.43 9.41 -4.62
CA PRO A 20 -9.06 9.51 -3.30
C PRO A 20 -10.17 8.49 -3.02
N TYR A 21 -10.80 7.95 -4.07
CA TYR A 21 -11.87 6.94 -3.97
C TYR A 21 -11.39 5.52 -4.25
N LEU A 22 -10.10 5.37 -4.57
CA LEU A 22 -9.49 4.09 -4.91
C LEU A 22 -8.89 3.46 -3.64
N ASP A 23 -8.87 2.12 -3.60
CA ASP A 23 -8.13 1.42 -2.56
C ASP A 23 -6.65 1.84 -2.58
N ARG A 24 -6.09 2.07 -1.39
CA ARG A 24 -4.73 2.56 -1.21
C ARG A 24 -3.68 1.65 -1.87
N HIS A 25 -3.88 0.34 -1.89
CA HIS A 25 -2.98 -0.59 -2.57
C HIS A 25 -3.10 -0.53 -4.11
N LEU A 26 -4.28 -0.19 -4.63
CA LEU A 26 -4.52 -0.05 -6.06
C LEU A 26 -4.07 1.31 -6.61
N ALA A 27 -3.87 2.31 -5.75
CA ALA A 27 -3.31 3.60 -6.14
C ALA A 27 -1.80 3.54 -6.45
N PHE A 28 -1.03 2.59 -5.88
CA PHE A 28 0.41 2.47 -6.17
C PHE A 28 0.72 2.08 -7.63
N PRO A 29 0.11 1.03 -8.22
CA PRO A 29 0.32 0.71 -9.63
C PRO A 29 -0.01 1.88 -10.56
N LEU A 30 -1.04 2.65 -10.22
CA LEU A 30 -1.47 3.81 -11.00
C LEU A 30 -0.45 4.94 -10.90
N LEU A 31 0.04 5.27 -9.69
CA LEU A 31 1.11 6.26 -9.51
C LEU A 31 2.41 5.84 -10.21
N ASN A 32 2.77 4.56 -10.20
CA ASN A 32 3.94 4.06 -10.93
C ASN A 32 3.77 4.28 -12.44
N HIS A 33 2.60 3.98 -12.98
CA HIS A 33 2.32 4.24 -14.40
C HIS A 33 2.41 5.74 -14.74
N LEU A 34 1.91 6.62 -13.87
CA LEU A 34 2.03 8.08 -14.05
C LEU A 34 3.49 8.56 -14.04
N ALA A 35 4.35 7.94 -13.21
CA ALA A 35 5.79 8.23 -13.21
C ALA A 35 6.45 7.82 -14.53
N GLU A 36 6.08 6.66 -15.09
CA GLU A 36 6.57 6.18 -16.40
C GLU A 36 6.13 7.07 -17.56
N LEU A 37 4.90 7.57 -17.52
CA LEU A 37 4.36 8.49 -18.53
C LEU A 37 5.02 9.86 -18.51
N ALA A 38 5.71 10.21 -17.41
CA ALA A 38 6.41 11.49 -17.21
C ALA A 38 5.53 12.73 -17.48
N ILE A 39 4.20 12.60 -17.25
CA ILE A 39 3.25 13.72 -17.38
C ILE A 39 3.24 14.64 -16.15
N PHE A 40 3.78 14.16 -15.03
CA PHE A 40 4.02 14.92 -13.81
C PHE A 40 5.50 14.83 -13.41
N PRO A 41 6.03 15.81 -12.65
CA PRO A 41 7.37 15.71 -12.09
C PRO A 41 7.53 14.44 -11.25
N VAL A 42 8.58 13.68 -11.52
CA VAL A 42 8.84 12.40 -10.82
C VAL A 42 8.90 12.59 -9.31
N ALA A 43 9.50 13.69 -8.84
CA ALA A 43 9.58 14.04 -7.43
C ALA A 43 8.19 14.18 -6.77
N ASP A 44 7.21 14.77 -7.47
CA ASP A 44 5.85 14.95 -6.95
C ASP A 44 5.13 13.60 -6.85
N VAL A 45 5.33 12.73 -7.85
CA VAL A 45 4.75 11.38 -7.85
C VAL A 45 5.35 10.53 -6.74
N GLN A 46 6.66 10.58 -6.54
CA GLN A 46 7.34 9.85 -5.45
C GLN A 46 6.92 10.37 -4.06
N ALA A 47 6.76 11.69 -3.89
CA ALA A 47 6.24 12.26 -2.66
C ALA A 47 4.81 11.78 -2.37
N ALA A 48 3.94 11.72 -3.40
CA ALA A 48 2.59 11.18 -3.28
C ALA A 48 2.60 9.68 -2.91
N GLN A 49 3.50 8.88 -3.49
CA GLN A 49 3.66 7.47 -3.13
C GLN A 49 4.12 7.29 -1.67
N TYR A 50 5.05 8.12 -1.20
CA TYR A 50 5.52 8.07 0.18
C TYR A 50 4.41 8.39 1.19
N GLU A 51 3.65 9.46 0.96
CA GLU A 51 2.52 9.83 1.83
C GLU A 51 1.42 8.75 1.82
N LEU A 52 1.20 8.11 0.67
CA LEU A 52 0.29 6.97 0.57
C LEU A 52 0.80 5.76 1.38
N ALA A 53 2.10 5.45 1.30
CA ALA A 53 2.73 4.33 1.99
C ALA A 53 2.71 4.49 3.52
N LYS A 54 2.90 5.70 4.04
CA LYS A 54 2.77 6.01 5.48
C LYS A 54 1.40 5.64 6.05
N GLY A 55 0.35 5.74 5.25
CA GLY A 55 -0.99 5.34 5.65
C GLY A 55 -1.21 3.82 5.61
N THR A 56 -0.33 3.04 4.98
CA THR A 56 -0.45 1.58 4.92
C THR A 56 0.35 0.90 6.02
N ASN A 57 0.16 -0.41 6.17
CA ASN A 57 1.02 -1.24 6.99
C ASN A 57 2.27 -1.73 6.23
N MET A 58 2.62 -1.12 5.10
CA MET A 58 3.80 -1.43 4.29
C MET A 58 5.00 -0.61 4.77
N VAL A 59 5.34 -0.77 6.05
CA VAL A 59 6.39 0.01 6.72
C VAL A 59 7.72 -0.08 6.00
N ASP A 60 8.16 -1.28 5.63
CA ASP A 60 9.45 -1.49 4.93
C ASP A 60 9.50 -0.72 3.59
N TYR A 61 8.38 -0.65 2.88
CA TYR A 61 8.26 0.08 1.61
C TYR A 61 8.27 1.60 1.80
N ALA A 62 7.63 2.09 2.87
CA ALA A 62 7.66 3.52 3.22
C ALA A 62 9.09 3.94 3.63
N VAL A 63 9.81 3.08 4.36
CA VAL A 63 11.19 3.30 4.77
C VAL A 63 12.11 3.36 3.56
N SER A 64 12.07 2.38 2.66
CA SER A 64 12.93 2.37 1.46
C SER A 64 12.71 3.61 0.59
N MET A 65 11.46 4.05 0.44
CA MET A 65 11.11 5.22 -0.35
C MET A 65 11.55 6.53 0.33
N PHE A 66 11.54 6.59 1.67
CA PHE A 66 12.08 7.74 2.40
C PHE A 66 13.60 7.86 2.22
N GLU A 67 14.32 6.73 2.28
CA GLU A 67 15.77 6.68 2.06
C GLU A 67 16.14 7.10 0.63
N GLU A 68 15.36 6.69 -0.37
CA GLU A 68 15.53 7.12 -1.76
C GLU A 68 15.28 8.62 -1.95
N LEU A 69 14.29 9.19 -1.24
CA LEU A 69 13.93 10.61 -1.33
C LEU A 69 14.84 11.52 -0.50
N ASN A 70 15.41 11.02 0.60
CA ASN A 70 16.18 11.80 1.58
C ASN A 70 17.46 11.05 1.99
N PRO A 71 18.46 10.95 1.10
CA PRO A 71 19.67 10.16 1.37
C PRO A 71 20.48 10.65 2.59
N ASP A 72 20.35 11.92 2.98
CA ASP A 72 21.09 12.53 4.09
C ASP A 72 20.27 12.65 5.40
N THR A 73 19.02 12.17 5.43
CA THR A 73 18.14 12.31 6.61
C THR A 73 17.84 10.95 7.25
N PRO A 74 18.03 10.78 8.57
CA PRO A 74 17.64 9.53 9.24
C PRO A 74 16.12 9.33 9.18
N VAL A 75 15.72 8.08 8.92
CA VAL A 75 14.30 7.68 8.85
C VAL A 75 13.59 8.01 10.17
N PRO A 76 12.46 8.74 10.16
CA PRO A 76 11.72 9.06 11.37
C PRO A 76 11.17 7.79 12.04
N ASP A 77 11.27 7.69 13.37
CA ASP A 77 10.72 6.56 14.16
C ASP A 77 9.22 6.35 13.91
N GLU A 78 8.50 7.39 13.52
CA GLU A 78 7.07 7.37 13.18
C GLU A 78 6.76 6.51 11.94
N ALA A 79 7.68 6.44 10.97
CA ALA A 79 7.56 5.54 9.83
C ALA A 79 7.73 4.07 10.26
N GLY A 80 8.44 3.81 11.37
CA GLY A 80 8.70 2.48 11.94
C GLY A 80 7.63 1.94 12.89
N GLN A 81 6.61 2.74 13.24
CA GLN A 81 5.60 2.38 14.25
C GLN A 81 4.50 1.42 13.72
N GLY A 82 4.91 0.28 13.14
CA GLY A 82 4.05 -0.87 12.88
C GLY A 82 3.90 -1.82 14.09
N ALA A 83 4.30 -1.40 15.30
CA ALA A 83 4.46 -2.30 16.45
C ALA A 83 3.14 -2.94 16.93
N GLU A 84 2.04 -2.18 17.01
CA GLU A 84 0.72 -2.73 17.39
C GLU A 84 0.18 -3.70 16.33
N SER A 85 0.48 -3.44 15.05
CA SER A 85 0.12 -4.31 13.94
C SER A 85 0.81 -5.68 14.00
N ALA A 86 2.03 -5.75 14.52
CA ALA A 86 2.79 -7.00 14.61
C ALA A 86 2.22 -7.99 15.64
N VAL A 87 1.55 -7.51 16.69
CA VAL A 87 0.88 -8.35 17.69
C VAL A 87 -0.44 -8.88 17.14
N SER A 88 -1.23 -8.01 16.49
CA SER A 88 -2.51 -8.38 15.86
C SER A 88 -2.33 -9.38 14.70
N LYS A 89 -1.31 -9.18 13.85
CA LYS A 89 -0.93 -10.12 12.77
C LYS A 89 -0.63 -11.52 13.31
N ARG A 90 0.06 -11.65 14.44
CA ARG A 90 0.39 -12.95 15.05
C ARG A 90 -0.84 -13.68 15.57
N GLN A 91 -1.81 -12.97 16.16
CA GLN A 91 -3.08 -13.59 16.56
C GLN A 91 -3.87 -14.05 15.34
N LEU A 92 -4.01 -13.20 14.31
CA LEU A 92 -4.71 -13.56 13.08
C LEU A 92 -4.11 -14.79 12.39
N GLN A 93 -2.78 -14.91 12.34
CA GLN A 93 -2.12 -16.09 11.77
C GLN A 93 -2.38 -17.37 12.57
N ARG A 94 -2.46 -17.28 13.90
CA ARG A 94 -2.81 -18.44 14.76
C ARG A 94 -4.25 -18.89 14.51
N THR A 95 -5.19 -17.95 14.46
CA THR A 95 -6.60 -18.25 14.20
C THR A 95 -6.80 -18.83 12.79
N SER A 96 -6.17 -18.23 11.77
CA SER A 96 -6.23 -18.74 10.39
C SER A 96 -5.62 -20.14 10.27
N SER A 97 -4.46 -20.39 10.89
CA SER A 97 -3.81 -21.71 10.90
C SER A 97 -4.67 -22.78 11.58
N PHE A 98 -5.37 -22.41 12.66
CA PHE A 98 -6.33 -23.28 13.33
C PHE A 98 -7.53 -23.61 12.43
N LEU A 99 -8.14 -22.61 11.76
CA LEU A 99 -9.25 -22.84 10.83
C LEU A 99 -8.84 -23.74 9.65
N LEU A 100 -7.63 -23.54 9.11
CA LEU A 100 -7.06 -24.34 8.02
C LEU A 100 -6.73 -25.77 8.41
N SER A 101 -6.40 -26.04 9.68
CA SER A 101 -6.16 -27.40 10.17
C SER A 101 -7.49 -28.09 10.49
N SER A 102 -8.46 -27.40 11.09
CA SER A 102 -9.81 -27.92 11.34
C SER A 102 -10.56 -28.22 10.04
N SER A 103 -10.45 -27.37 9.01
CA SER A 103 -11.08 -27.61 7.69
C SER A 103 -10.53 -28.83 6.94
N ARG A 104 -9.32 -29.30 7.28
CA ARG A 104 -8.69 -30.47 6.66
C ARG A 104 -9.07 -31.80 7.32
N ASN A 105 -9.83 -31.77 8.41
CA ASN A 105 -10.34 -32.96 9.08
C ASN A 105 -11.82 -33.17 8.71
N PRO A 106 -12.17 -34.06 7.77
CA PRO A 106 -13.55 -34.27 7.31
C PRO A 106 -14.49 -34.85 8.40
N ASP A 107 -13.93 -35.43 9.47
CA ASP A 107 -14.68 -35.97 10.62
C ASP A 107 -15.02 -34.92 11.69
N MET A 108 -14.47 -33.71 11.59
CA MET A 108 -14.86 -32.59 12.46
C MET A 108 -16.17 -31.97 11.94
N LYS A 109 -17.24 -32.79 11.89
CA LYS A 109 -18.60 -32.32 11.60
C LYS A 109 -19.01 -31.33 12.69
N LEU A 110 -18.81 -30.06 12.39
CA LEU A 110 -19.54 -28.88 12.84
C LEU A 110 -20.53 -29.12 14.00
N THR A 111 -20.03 -29.45 15.20
CA THR A 111 -20.83 -29.42 16.41
C THR A 111 -20.91 -27.98 16.91
N PHE A 112 -21.53 -27.11 16.09
CA PHE A 112 -22.14 -25.89 16.60
C PHE A 112 -23.44 -26.31 17.30
N HIS A 113 -23.35 -26.62 18.59
CA HIS A 113 -24.52 -26.56 19.45
C HIS A 113 -24.86 -25.07 19.62
N LEU A 114 -25.83 -24.59 18.84
CA LEU A 114 -26.56 -23.38 19.20
C LEU A 114 -27.35 -23.69 20.47
N SER A 115 -26.99 -23.03 21.57
CA SER A 115 -27.87 -22.83 22.72
C SER A 115 -28.54 -21.46 22.61
#